data_AF-A0A9D6QUL0-F1
#
_entry.id   AF-A0A9D6QUL0-F1
#
_cell.length_a   1.000
_cell.length_b   1.000
_cell.length_c   1.000
_cell.angle_alpha   90.00
_cell.angle_beta   90.00
_cell.angle_gamma   90.00
#
_symmetry.space_group_name_H-M   'P 1'
#
loop_
_entity.id
_entity.type
_entity.pdbx_description
1 polymer ?
#
loop_
_entity_poly.entity_id
_entity_poly.type
_entity_poly.pdbx_seq_one_letter_code
_entity_poly.pdbx_strand_id
1 'polypeptide(L)'
;MRYIYPRPRDLGFKISPHLLEKRFNAGFQHALTGGHLTQAKYFRRSFRLGFRFAKLYLRELRRRQGILDFPMKAKVRLHAIWPD
;
A
#
# COMPACT_ATOMS: atom_id res chain seq x y z
N MET A 1 -2.64 -22.08 6.67
CA MET A 1 -3.09 -20.87 7.40
C MET A 1 -3.24 -19.74 6.38
N ARG A 2 -4.45 -19.20 6.16
CA ARG A 2 -4.64 -18.06 5.26
C ARG A 2 -4.34 -16.79 6.06
N TYR A 3 -3.24 -16.11 5.74
CA TYR A 3 -2.89 -14.86 6.41
C TYR A 3 -3.93 -13.78 6.04
N ILE A 4 -4.64 -13.26 7.04
CA ILE A 4 -5.62 -12.18 6.86
C ILE A 4 -4.91 -10.87 7.20
N TYR A 5 -4.79 -9.99 6.22
CA TYR A 5 -4.21 -8.67 6.44
C TYR A 5 -5.13 -7.81 7.32
N PRO A 6 -4.57 -7.05 8.28
CA PRO A 6 -5.36 -6.20 9.16
C PRO A 6 -6.09 -5.12 8.35
N ARG A 7 -7.28 -4.73 8.82
CA ARG A 7 -7.97 -3.54 8.32
C ARG A 7 -7.50 -2.32 9.10
N PRO A 8 -7.68 -1.10 8.57
CA PRO A 8 -7.30 0.11 9.28
C PRO A 8 -7.92 0.24 10.67
N ARG A 9 -9.19 -0.18 10.83
CA ARG A 9 -9.87 -0.17 12.12
C ARG A 9 -9.25 -1.13 13.14
N ASP A 10 -8.79 -2.29 12.70
CA ASP A 10 -8.17 -3.30 13.56
C ASP A 10 -6.82 -2.80 14.13
N LEU A 11 -6.24 -1.77 13.50
CA LEU A 11 -5.00 -1.11 13.93
C LEU A 11 -5.27 0.19 14.74
N GLY A 12 -6.53 0.46 15.08
CA GLY A 12 -6.94 1.64 15.85
C GLY A 12 -7.01 2.94 15.03
N PHE A 13 -6.95 2.88 13.70
CA PHE A 13 -6.99 4.08 12.86
C PHE A 13 -8.42 4.59 12.66
N LYS A 14 -8.61 5.89 12.94
CA LYS A 14 -9.85 6.61 12.60
C LYS A 14 -9.80 7.06 11.14
N ILE A 15 -10.66 6.49 10.32
CA ILE A 15 -10.84 6.95 8.93
C ILE A 15 -11.69 8.23 8.99
N SER A 16 -11.22 9.30 8.34
CA SER A 16 -11.99 10.54 8.26
C SER A 16 -13.37 10.28 7.62
N PRO A 17 -14.45 10.85 8.15
CA PRO A 17 -15.81 10.62 7.62
C PRO A 17 -15.98 11.12 6.18
N HIS A 18 -15.13 12.05 5.73
CA HIS A 18 -15.14 12.54 4.35
C HIS A 18 -14.54 11.55 3.34
N LEU A 19 -13.93 10.45 3.82
CA LEU A 19 -13.34 9.45 2.96
C LEU A 19 -14.31 8.29 2.72
N LEU A 20 -14.40 7.88 1.45
CA LEU A 20 -15.11 6.66 1.09
C LEU A 20 -14.37 5.45 1.66
N GLU A 21 -14.86 4.93 2.78
CA GLU A 21 -14.23 3.85 3.53
C GLU A 21 -13.93 2.62 2.65
N LYS A 22 -14.87 2.21 1.79
CA LYS A 22 -14.67 1.09 0.87
C LYS A 22 -13.44 1.28 -0.03
N ARG A 23 -13.21 2.51 -0.52
CA ARG A 23 -12.05 2.83 -1.36
C ARG A 23 -10.77 2.90 -0.53
N PHE A 24 -10.85 3.47 0.67
CA PHE A 24 -9.73 3.54 1.61
C PHE A 24 -9.24 2.14 1.97
N ASN A 25 -10.14 1.26 2.41
CA ASN A 25 -9.85 -0.12 2.79
C ASN A 25 -9.28 -0.92 1.61
N ALA A 26 -9.86 -0.77 0.42
CA ALA A 26 -9.33 -1.42 -0.78
C ALA A 26 -7.90 -0.97 -1.11
N GLY A 27 -7.61 0.33 -0.97
CA GLY A 27 -6.27 0.88 -1.18
C GLY A 27 -5.25 0.41 -0.16
N PHE A 28 -5.68 0.33 1.10
CA PHE A 28 -4.87 -0.18 2.20
C PHE A 28 -4.50 -1.65 1.98
N GLN A 29 -5.49 -2.49 1.70
CA GLN A 29 -5.30 -3.91 1.42
C GLN A 29 -4.40 -4.15 0.20
N HIS A 30 -4.63 -3.40 -0.89
CA HIS A 30 -3.82 -3.51 -2.10
C HIS A 30 -2.33 -3.22 -1.85
N ALA A 31 -2.03 -2.21 -1.02
CA ALA A 31 -0.66 -1.89 -0.65
C ALA A 31 0.00 -2.95 0.25
N LEU A 32 -0.77 -3.61 1.13
CA LEU A 32 -0.27 -4.71 1.98
C LEU A 32 0.05 -5.97 1.16
N THR A 33 -0.71 -6.22 0.09
CA THR A 33 -0.46 -7.33 -0.85
C THR A 33 0.67 -7.05 -1.86
N GLY A 34 1.47 -6.00 -1.65
CA GLY A 34 2.60 -5.64 -2.53
C GLY A 34 2.31 -4.57 -3.58
N GLY A 35 1.05 -4.15 -3.76
CA GLY A 35 0.68 -3.10 -4.72
C GLY A 35 0.85 -3.51 -6.18
N HIS A 36 0.79 -4.82 -6.48
CA HIS A 36 0.92 -5.33 -7.84
C HIS A 36 -0.30 -4.94 -8.68
N LEU A 37 -0.06 -4.28 -9.81
CA LEU A 37 -1.11 -3.89 -10.76
C LEU A 37 -1.55 -5.10 -11.62
N THR A 38 -1.99 -6.19 -10.98
CA THR A 38 -2.39 -7.44 -11.67
C THR A 38 -3.85 -7.46 -12.08
N GLN A 39 -4.66 -6.49 -11.62
CA GLN A 39 -6.10 -6.46 -11.90
C GLN A 39 -6.49 -5.07 -12.42
N ALA A 40 -7.27 -5.03 -13.50
CA ALA A 40 -7.77 -3.79 -14.12
C ALA A 40 -8.46 -2.85 -13.12
N LYS A 41 -9.12 -3.42 -12.09
CA LYS A 41 -9.77 -2.66 -11.02
C LYS A 41 -8.79 -1.82 -10.19
N TYR A 42 -7.50 -2.18 -10.17
CA TYR A 42 -6.46 -1.43 -9.48
C TYR A 42 -5.91 -0.29 -10.33
N PHE A 43 -5.86 -0.45 -11.66
CA PHE A 43 -5.50 0.63 -12.60
C PHE A 43 -6.53 1.76 -12.61
N ARG A 44 -7.83 1.43 -12.51
CA ARG A 44 -8.92 2.44 -12.56
C ARG A 44 -9.15 3.20 -11.26
N ARG A 45 -8.55 2.79 -10.15
CA ARG A 45 -8.85 3.36 -8.82
C ARG A 45 -7.65 4.13 -8.27
N SER A 46 -7.83 5.43 -8.01
CA SER A 46 -6.86 6.23 -7.27
C SER A 46 -6.94 5.92 -5.77
N PHE A 47 -6.10 5.00 -5.29
CA PHE A 47 -6.07 4.58 -3.88
C PHE A 47 -5.32 5.52 -2.92
N ARG A 48 -4.96 6.72 -3.38
CA ARG A 48 -4.00 7.68 -2.78
C ARG A 48 -3.84 7.55 -1.27
N LEU A 49 -4.88 7.86 -0.50
CA LEU A 49 -4.80 7.89 0.97
C LEU A 49 -4.67 6.50 1.59
N GLY A 50 -5.53 5.53 1.26
CA GLY A 50 -5.46 4.18 1.81
C GLY A 50 -4.12 3.49 1.48
N PHE A 51 -3.64 3.65 0.24
CA PHE A 51 -2.36 3.11 -0.21
C PHE A 51 -1.17 3.75 0.54
N ARG A 52 -1.15 5.09 0.64
CA ARG A 52 -0.13 5.81 1.40
C ARG A 52 -0.12 5.38 2.85
N PHE A 53 -1.29 5.19 3.45
CA PHE A 53 -1.45 4.80 4.83
C PHE A 53 -0.84 3.43 5.12
N ALA A 54 -1.10 2.44 4.26
CA ALA A 54 -0.48 1.13 4.37
C ALA A 54 1.05 1.19 4.26
N LYS A 55 1.62 2.04 3.39
CA LYS A 55 3.08 2.22 3.30
C LYS A 55 3.66 2.81 4.59
N LEU A 56 2.97 3.74 5.23
CA LEU A 56 3.37 4.29 6.54
C LEU A 56 3.29 3.24 7.64
N TYR A 57 2.20 2.46 7.68
CA TYR A 57 2.04 1.35 8.61
C TYR A 57 3.17 0.31 8.44
N LEU A 58 3.47 -0.11 7.21
CA LEU A 58 4.57 -1.04 6.95
C LEU A 58 5.93 -0.46 7.34
N ARG A 59 6.13 0.85 7.19
CA ARG A 59 7.36 1.53 7.65
C ARG A 59 7.46 1.48 9.17
N GLU A 60 6.38 1.74 9.88
CA GLU A 60 6.33 1.67 11.34
C GLU A 60 6.55 0.25 11.85
N LEU A 61 5.88 -0.74 11.24
CA LEU A 61 6.05 -2.14 11.57
C LEU A 61 7.51 -2.61 11.40
N ARG A 62 8.17 -2.19 10.32
CA ARG A 62 9.60 -2.44 10.10
C ARG A 62 10.48 -1.83 11.20
N ARG A 63 10.23 -0.58 11.58
CA ARG A 63 10.97 0.08 12.66
C ARG A 63 10.83 -0.65 13.98
N ARG A 64 9.62 -1.11 14.32
CA ARG A 64 9.36 -1.92 15.52
C ARG A 64 10.10 -3.27 15.50
N GLN A 65 10.34 -3.82 14.32
CA GLN A 65 11.12 -5.04 14.12
C GLN A 65 12.64 -4.78 14.06
N GLY A 66 13.10 -3.55 14.32
CA GLY A 66 14.52 -3.17 14.25
C GLY A 66 15.04 -2.94 12.83
N ILE A 67 14.19 -2.98 11.80
CA ILE A 67 14.57 -2.72 10.41
C ILE A 67 14.51 -1.21 10.17
N LEU A 68 15.61 -0.53 10.48
CA LEU A 68 15.81 0.92 10.28
C LEU A 68 16.15 1.26 8.83
N ASP A 69 17.11 0.55 8.26
CA ASP A 69 17.56 0.67 6.89
C ASP A 69 17.44 -0.66 6.16
N PHE A 70 17.00 -0.61 4.90
CA PHE A 70 17.09 -1.77 4.04
C PHE A 70 18.55 -2.02 3.64
N PRO A 71 18.98 -3.29 3.53
CA PRO A 71 20.36 -3.63 3.17
C PRO A 71 20.76 -3.12 1.78
N MET A 72 19.79 -2.80 0.92
CA MET A 72 20.01 -2.22 -0.40
C MET A 72 19.09 -1.02 -0.65
N LYS A 73 19.69 0.09 -1.12
CA LYS A 73 18.99 1.31 -1.57
C LYS A 73 19.20 1.49 -3.07
N ALA A 74 18.39 0.83 -3.90
CA ALA A 74 18.47 0.95 -5.36
C ALA A 74 17.32 1.81 -5.92
N LYS A 75 17.61 2.57 -6.99
CA LYS A 75 16.61 3.36 -7.73
C LYS A 75 16.49 2.78 -9.14
N VAL A 76 15.34 2.18 -9.47
CA VAL A 76 15.05 1.70 -10.83
C VAL A 76 14.52 2.88 -11.66
N ARG A 77 15.14 3.14 -12.81
CA ARG A 77 14.61 4.04 -13.85
C ARG A 77 14.15 3.17 -15.01
N LEU A 78 12.89 3.29 -15.39
CA LEU A 78 12.33 2.61 -16.55
C LEU A 78 12.11 3.65 -17.65
N HIS A 79 12.64 3.37 -18.84
CA HIS A 79 12.35 4.12 -20.05
C HIS A 79 11.45 3.25 -20.94
N ALA A 80 10.31 3.79 -21.36
CA ALA A 80 9.48 3.14 -22.36
C ALA A 80 10.03 3.52 -23.75
N ILE A 81 10.44 2.52 -24.52
CA ILE A 81 10.77 2.69 -25.93
C ILE A 81 9.52 2.25 -26.69
N TRP A 82 8.90 3.18 -27.40
CA TRP A 82 7.80 2.88 -28.32
C TRP A 82 8.41 2.66 -29.71
N PRO A 83 8.14 1.53 -30.37
CA PRO A 83 8.45 1.39 -31.78
C PRO A 83 7.47 2.25 -32.60
N ASP A 84 7.99 2.96 -33.60
CA ASP A 84 7.23 3.75 -34.58
C ASP A 84 6.34 2.88 -35.48
#